data_AF-A0A949P5I5-F1
#
_entry.id   AF-A0A949P5I5-F1
#
_cell.length_a   1.000
_cell.length_b   1.000
_cell.length_c   1.000
_cell.angle_alpha   90.00
_cell.angle_beta   90.00
_cell.angle_gamma   90.00
#
_symmetry.space_group_name_H-M   'P 1'
#
loop_
_entity.id
_entity.type
_entity.pdbx_description
1 polymer ?
#
loop_
_entity_poly.entity_id
_entity_poly.type
_entity_poly.pdbx_seq_one_letter_code
_entity_poly.pdbx_strand_id
1 'polypeptide(L)'
;ESALLKLSPYLPHMHAPLPANTALPGGEFKQTDWPNLKGKVAQQAPFLSTETQQRLARSYGLRCFIILDEVNKLEDLGHHFGCGLYEREVEYLVNHEWAHNSEDILWRRTKLGYFFSTDEKTALEQYLSKGRF
;
A
#
# COMPACT_ATOMS: atom_id res chain seq x y z
N GLU A 1 -13.17 -21.20 0.84
CA GLU A 1 -12.86 -22.64 1.04
C GLU A 1 -13.75 -23.61 0.26
N SER A 2 -15.09 -23.48 0.27
CA SER A 2 -16.00 -24.42 -0.43
C SER A 2 -15.67 -24.65 -1.93
N ALA A 3 -15.22 -23.63 -2.65
CA ALA A 3 -14.79 -23.77 -4.05
C ALA A 3 -13.60 -24.73 -4.22
N LEU A 4 -12.58 -24.64 -3.35
CA LEU A 4 -11.39 -25.51 -3.40
C LEU A 4 -11.76 -26.97 -3.10
N LEU A 5 -12.68 -27.22 -2.16
CA LEU A 5 -13.16 -28.57 -1.87
C LEU A 5 -13.82 -29.23 -3.08
N LYS A 6 -14.60 -28.47 -3.87
CA LYS A 6 -15.23 -28.98 -5.10
C LYS A 6 -14.22 -29.26 -6.22
N LEU A 7 -13.10 -28.55 -6.23
CA LEU A 7 -12.02 -28.72 -7.21
C LEU A 7 -11.04 -29.84 -6.86
N SER A 8 -10.98 -30.24 -5.57
CA SER A 8 -10.08 -31.28 -5.06
C SER A 8 -10.02 -32.56 -5.91
N PRO A 9 -11.15 -33.14 -6.39
CA PRO A 9 -11.12 -34.38 -7.18
C PRO A 9 -10.38 -34.23 -8.52
N TYR A 10 -10.22 -33.01 -9.04
CA TYR A 10 -9.60 -32.72 -10.33
C TYR A 10 -8.14 -32.28 -10.21
N LEU A 11 -7.63 -32.09 -8.97
CA LEU A 11 -6.31 -31.55 -8.70
C LEU A 11 -5.51 -32.52 -7.80
N PRO A 12 -4.89 -33.58 -8.35
CA PRO A 12 -4.30 -34.67 -7.58
C PRO A 12 -3.12 -34.28 -6.69
N HIS A 13 -2.52 -33.10 -6.90
CA HIS A 13 -1.43 -32.55 -6.09
C HIS A 13 -1.85 -31.33 -5.26
N MET A 14 -3.16 -31.12 -5.04
CA MET A 14 -3.65 -30.00 -4.26
C MET A 14 -3.27 -30.13 -2.78
N HIS A 15 -2.64 -29.09 -2.23
CA HIS A 15 -2.31 -29.02 -0.82
C HIS A 15 -3.56 -28.80 0.05
N ALA A 16 -3.44 -29.14 1.33
CA ALA A 16 -4.47 -28.85 2.32
C ALA A 16 -4.77 -27.34 2.39
N PRO A 17 -6.01 -26.95 2.74
CA PRO A 17 -6.35 -25.54 2.91
C PRO A 17 -5.48 -24.88 3.98
N LEU A 18 -5.18 -23.60 3.76
CA LEU A 18 -4.50 -22.78 4.77
C LEU A 18 -5.36 -22.69 6.04
N PRO A 19 -4.75 -22.61 7.24
CA PRO A 19 -5.49 -22.34 8.47
C PRO A 19 -6.32 -21.06 8.35
N ALA A 20 -7.55 -21.08 8.89
CA ALA A 20 -8.47 -19.94 8.83
C ALA A 20 -7.92 -18.65 9.48
N ASN A 21 -6.92 -18.78 10.35
CA ASN A 21 -6.25 -17.68 11.04
C ASN A 21 -4.92 -17.25 10.39
N THR A 22 -4.68 -17.65 9.13
CA THR A 22 -3.51 -17.18 8.38
C THR A 22 -3.61 -15.67 8.20
N ALA A 23 -2.58 -14.94 8.62
CA ALA A 23 -2.54 -13.49 8.48
C ALA A 23 -2.55 -13.10 6.99
N LEU A 24 -3.36 -12.11 6.64
CA LEU A 24 -3.35 -11.53 5.31
C LEU A 24 -2.11 -10.64 5.12
N PRO A 25 -1.64 -10.44 3.87
CA PRO A 25 -0.48 -9.60 3.60
C PRO A 25 -0.62 -8.20 4.21
N GLY A 26 0.43 -7.76 4.92
CA GLY A 26 0.45 -6.50 5.66
C GLY A 26 -0.21 -6.56 7.05
N GLY A 27 -1.04 -7.56 7.31
CA GLY A 27 -1.71 -7.81 8.59
C GLY A 27 -0.99 -8.82 9.48
N GLU A 28 0.31 -9.06 9.29
CA GLU A 28 1.10 -10.05 10.04
C GLU A 28 1.46 -9.58 11.47
N PHE A 29 0.52 -8.95 12.17
CA PHE A 29 0.63 -8.46 13.54
C PHE A 29 -0.70 -8.56 14.28
N LYS A 30 -0.68 -8.59 15.62
CA LYS A 30 -1.93 -8.61 16.41
C LYS A 30 -2.52 -7.22 16.49
N GLN A 31 -3.85 -7.10 16.56
CA GLN A 31 -4.52 -5.81 16.73
C GLN A 31 -4.03 -5.04 17.97
N THR A 32 -3.68 -5.74 19.04
CA THR A 32 -3.10 -5.16 20.26
C THR A 32 -1.75 -4.47 20.02
N ASP A 33 -1.03 -4.85 18.96
CA ASP A 33 0.28 -4.29 18.60
C ASP A 33 0.16 -3.06 17.68
N TRP A 34 -1.06 -2.63 17.34
CA TRP A 34 -1.31 -1.44 16.52
C TRP A 34 -0.59 -0.17 17.01
N PRO A 35 -0.55 0.15 18.33
CA PRO A 35 0.20 1.30 18.82
C PRO A 35 1.72 1.19 18.54
N ASN A 36 2.27 -0.03 18.59
CA ASN A 36 3.67 -0.28 18.28
C ASN A 36 3.97 -0.04 16.79
N LEU A 37 3.12 -0.54 15.89
CA LEU A 37 3.24 -0.28 14.46
C LEU A 37 3.28 1.22 14.15
N LYS A 38 2.33 1.99 14.69
CA LYS A 38 2.31 3.45 14.51
C LYS A 38 3.59 4.11 15.03
N GLY A 39 4.07 3.68 16.20
CA GLY A 39 5.33 4.17 16.77
C GLY A 39 6.53 3.90 15.87
N LYS A 40 6.63 2.70 15.29
CA LYS A 40 7.70 2.34 14.35
C LYS A 40 7.65 3.17 13.06
N VAL A 41 6.45 3.39 12.50
CA VAL A 41 6.30 4.25 11.31
C VAL A 41 6.73 5.69 11.60
N ALA A 42 6.32 6.23 12.76
CA ALA A 42 6.72 7.58 13.17
C ALA A 42 8.24 7.70 13.41
N GLN A 43 8.87 6.66 13.93
CA GLN A 43 10.33 6.60 14.11
C GLN A 43 11.08 6.48 12.77
N GLN A 44 10.55 5.70 11.82
CA GLN A 44 11.17 5.49 10.51
C GLN A 44 11.04 6.74 9.61
N ALA A 45 9.92 7.45 9.68
CA ALA A 45 9.63 8.59 8.81
C ALA A 45 9.22 9.85 9.60
N PRO A 46 10.07 10.37 10.50
CA PRO A 46 9.75 11.51 11.36
C PRO A 46 9.55 12.83 10.58
N PHE A 47 10.01 12.88 9.33
CA PHE A 47 9.83 14.00 8.40
C PHE A 47 8.46 14.01 7.69
N LEU A 48 7.68 12.93 7.77
CA LEU A 48 6.32 12.89 7.27
C LEU A 48 5.34 13.51 8.27
N SER A 49 4.24 14.05 7.76
CA SER A 49 3.14 14.48 8.62
C SER A 49 2.54 13.29 9.38
N THR A 50 2.05 13.55 10.60
CA THR A 50 1.41 12.53 11.43
C THR A 50 0.22 11.86 10.70
N GLU A 51 -0.52 12.62 9.90
CA GLU A 51 -1.64 12.13 9.09
C GLU A 51 -1.15 11.13 8.04
N THR A 52 -0.04 11.44 7.37
CA THR A 52 0.55 10.56 6.34
C THR A 52 1.08 9.27 6.97
N GLN A 53 1.81 9.37 8.07
CA GLN A 53 2.29 8.20 8.83
C GLN A 53 1.14 7.27 9.23
N GLN A 54 0.06 7.83 9.79
CA GLN A 54 -1.11 7.06 10.20
C GLN A 54 -1.84 6.44 9.00
N ARG A 55 -1.96 7.17 7.90
CA ARG A 55 -2.58 6.68 6.67
C ARG A 55 -1.81 5.49 6.11
N LEU A 56 -0.48 5.60 5.96
CA LEU A 56 0.37 4.50 5.48
C LEU A 56 0.23 3.25 6.36
N ALA A 57 0.32 3.41 7.68
CA ALA A 57 0.16 2.30 8.61
C ALA A 57 -1.22 1.63 8.49
N ARG A 58 -2.28 2.42 8.25
CA ARG A 58 -3.66 1.90 8.17
C ARG A 58 -3.95 1.22 6.84
N SER A 59 -3.42 1.76 5.76
CA SER A 59 -3.65 1.22 4.41
C SER A 59 -2.84 -0.04 4.16
N TYR A 60 -1.57 -0.07 4.61
CA TYR A 60 -0.61 -1.10 4.19
C TYR A 60 -0.14 -2.01 5.33
N GLY A 61 -0.46 -1.67 6.59
CA GLY A 61 0.03 -2.42 7.74
C GLY A 61 1.56 -2.50 7.72
N LEU A 62 2.13 -3.69 7.88
CA LEU A 62 3.59 -3.90 7.81
C LEU A 62 4.19 -3.63 6.43
N ARG A 63 3.41 -3.64 5.35
CA ARG A 63 3.91 -3.33 4.00
C ARG A 63 4.29 -1.87 3.82
N CYS A 64 3.85 -0.96 4.72
CA CYS A 64 4.31 0.43 4.68
C CYS A 64 5.84 0.56 4.81
N PHE A 65 6.51 -0.40 5.45
CA PHE A 65 7.97 -0.40 5.56
C PHE A 65 8.68 -0.73 4.23
N ILE A 66 7.99 -1.33 3.26
CA ILE A 66 8.52 -1.48 1.90
C ILE A 66 8.55 -0.11 1.20
N ILE A 67 7.50 0.70 1.40
CA ILE A 67 7.41 2.06 0.86
C ILE A 67 8.46 2.98 1.48
N LEU A 68 8.69 2.80 2.79
CA LEU A 68 9.61 3.61 3.59
C LEU A 68 11.04 3.04 3.64
N ASP A 69 11.32 1.98 2.88
CA ASP A 69 12.64 1.38 2.83
C ASP A 69 13.62 2.37 2.21
N GLU A 70 14.81 2.49 2.81
CA GLU A 70 15.85 3.45 2.41
C GLU A 70 15.38 4.92 2.25
N VAL A 71 14.30 5.33 2.92
CA VAL A 71 13.85 6.74 2.99
C VAL A 71 14.40 7.37 4.27
N ASN A 72 15.33 8.32 4.14
CA ASN A 72 15.93 9.00 5.30
C ASN A 72 15.48 10.45 5.47
N LYS A 73 14.94 11.05 4.40
CA LYS A 73 14.43 12.42 4.36
C LYS A 73 13.26 12.53 3.38
N LEU A 74 12.57 13.66 3.43
CA LEU A 74 11.36 13.90 2.63
C LEU A 74 11.63 13.80 1.12
N GLU A 75 12.81 14.24 0.67
CA GLU A 75 13.20 14.24 -0.73
C GLU A 75 13.41 12.83 -1.29
N ASP A 76 13.70 11.83 -0.44
CA ASP A 76 13.89 10.44 -0.87
C ASP A 76 12.56 9.79 -1.28
N LEU A 77 11.42 10.36 -0.87
CA LEU A 77 10.09 9.91 -1.30
C LEU A 77 9.74 10.31 -2.73
N GLY A 78 10.52 11.20 -3.34
CA GLY A 78 10.32 11.71 -4.70
C GLY A 78 9.21 12.75 -4.79
N HIS A 79 8.57 12.83 -5.96
CA HIS A 79 7.54 13.84 -6.23
C HIS A 79 6.33 13.71 -5.28
N HIS A 80 5.85 14.85 -4.77
CA HIS A 80 4.63 14.93 -3.98
C HIS A 80 3.45 15.27 -4.89
N PHE A 81 2.52 14.32 -5.06
CA PHE A 81 1.35 14.51 -5.92
C PHE A 81 0.21 15.24 -5.25
N GLY A 82 0.19 15.30 -3.92
CA GLY A 82 -0.92 15.86 -3.14
C GLY A 82 -1.37 14.95 -2.00
N CYS A 83 -1.96 15.52 -0.96
CA CYS A 83 -2.56 14.81 0.18
C CYS A 83 -1.67 13.72 0.84
N GLY A 84 -0.35 13.90 0.78
CA GLY A 84 0.61 12.94 1.33
C GLY A 84 0.83 11.69 0.48
N LEU A 85 0.42 11.69 -0.79
CA LEU A 85 0.79 10.69 -1.80
C LEU A 85 2.12 11.11 -2.44
N TYR A 86 3.12 10.24 -2.33
CA TYR A 86 4.44 10.46 -2.90
C TYR A 86 4.78 9.41 -3.95
N GLU A 87 5.78 9.71 -4.78
CA GLU A 87 6.30 8.84 -5.83
C GLU A 87 6.58 7.41 -5.37
N ARG A 88 7.27 7.23 -4.24
CA ARG A 88 7.53 5.87 -3.70
C ARG A 88 6.28 5.08 -3.36
N GLU A 89 5.23 5.73 -2.89
CA GLU A 89 3.95 5.04 -2.67
C GLU A 89 3.30 4.66 -3.99
N VAL A 90 3.35 5.52 -5.00
CA VAL A 90 2.85 5.22 -6.36
C VAL A 90 3.60 4.03 -6.96
N GLU A 91 4.94 4.01 -6.87
CA GLU A 91 5.78 2.89 -7.34
C GLU A 91 5.41 1.59 -6.63
N TYR A 92 5.23 1.62 -5.31
CA TYR A 92 4.79 0.45 -4.57
C TYR A 92 3.42 -0.04 -5.06
N LEU A 93 2.45 0.85 -5.25
CA LEU A 93 1.11 0.50 -5.72
C LEU A 93 1.11 -0.11 -7.12
N VAL A 94 1.97 0.37 -8.02
CA VAL A 94 2.12 -0.18 -9.36
C VAL A 94 2.79 -1.56 -9.31
N ASN A 95 3.90 -1.67 -8.59
CA ASN A 95 4.74 -2.87 -8.57
C ASN A 95 4.17 -4.01 -7.72
N HIS A 96 3.39 -3.70 -6.68
CA HIS A 96 2.92 -4.70 -5.70
C HIS A 96 1.39 -4.81 -5.61
N GLU A 97 0.64 -3.79 -6.06
CA GLU A 97 -0.82 -3.76 -5.93
C GLU A 97 -1.57 -3.61 -7.26
N TRP A 98 -0.88 -3.85 -8.38
CA TRP A 98 -1.44 -3.84 -9.74
C TRP A 98 -2.21 -2.54 -10.07
N ALA A 99 -1.73 -1.40 -9.59
CA ALA A 99 -2.29 -0.13 -9.98
C ALA A 99 -1.82 0.22 -11.40
N HIS A 100 -2.75 0.35 -12.35
CA HIS A 100 -2.42 0.64 -13.75
C HIS A 100 -2.70 2.09 -14.17
N ASN A 101 -3.46 2.84 -13.37
CA ASN A 101 -3.88 4.19 -13.69
C ASN A 101 -4.18 4.99 -12.40
N SER A 102 -4.45 6.28 -12.55
CA SER A 102 -4.77 7.19 -11.43
C SER A 102 -6.03 6.74 -10.67
N GLU A 103 -6.99 6.11 -11.33
CA GLU A 103 -8.24 5.67 -10.71
C GLU A 103 -8.02 4.52 -9.73
N ASP A 104 -7.18 3.54 -10.09
CA ASP A 104 -6.75 2.46 -9.20
C ASP A 104 -6.18 3.03 -7.89
N ILE A 105 -5.26 3.98 -8.03
CA ILE A 105 -4.57 4.60 -6.89
C ILE A 105 -5.57 5.42 -6.06
N LEU A 106 -6.27 6.36 -6.68
CA LEU A 106 -7.06 7.38 -5.99
C LEU A 106 -8.37 6.83 -5.42
N TRP A 107 -9.00 5.85 -6.06
CA TRP A 107 -10.34 5.38 -5.67
C TRP A 107 -10.38 3.96 -5.15
N ARG A 108 -9.43 3.09 -5.48
CA ARG A 108 -9.43 1.70 -4.99
C ARG A 108 -8.44 1.51 -3.83
N ARG A 109 -7.19 1.94 -4.00
CA ARG A 109 -6.11 1.67 -3.03
C ARG A 109 -6.03 2.68 -1.90
N THR A 110 -6.14 3.98 -2.21
CA THR A 110 -5.85 5.04 -1.21
C THR A 110 -7.08 5.82 -0.76
N LYS A 111 -8.11 5.94 -1.60
CA LYS A 111 -9.27 6.85 -1.41
C LYS A 111 -8.88 8.34 -1.35
N LEU A 112 -7.69 8.72 -1.81
CA LEU A 112 -7.25 10.12 -1.85
C LEU A 112 -7.96 10.95 -2.93
N GLY A 113 -8.67 10.31 -3.86
CA GLY A 113 -9.44 11.00 -4.91
C GLY A 113 -10.50 11.99 -4.39
N TYR A 114 -10.94 11.87 -3.13
CA TYR A 114 -11.85 12.85 -2.52
C TYR A 114 -11.19 14.20 -2.21
N PHE A 115 -9.86 14.25 -2.12
CA PHE A 115 -9.11 15.43 -1.68
C PHE A 115 -8.22 16.02 -2.77
N PHE A 116 -7.97 15.26 -3.83
CA PHE A 116 -7.17 15.70 -4.97
C PHE A 116 -7.87 16.79 -5.77
N SER A 117 -7.14 17.84 -6.10
CA SER A 117 -7.49 18.80 -7.14
C SER A 117 -7.32 18.20 -8.55
N THR A 118 -7.88 18.89 -9.55
CA THR A 118 -7.75 18.50 -10.95
C THR A 118 -6.28 18.52 -11.42
N ASP A 119 -5.49 19.49 -10.95
CA ASP A 119 -4.09 19.65 -11.35
C ASP A 119 -3.22 18.53 -10.75
N GLU A 120 -3.43 18.21 -9.47
CA GLU A 120 -2.76 17.08 -8.79
C GLU A 120 -3.07 15.74 -9.46
N LYS A 121 -4.35 15.52 -9.83
CA LYS A 121 -4.74 14.32 -10.58
C LYS A 121 -4.05 14.27 -11.94
N THR A 122 -3.99 15.39 -12.65
CA THR A 122 -3.33 15.48 -13.97
C THR A 122 -1.83 15.18 -13.85
N ALA A 123 -1.16 15.69 -12.81
CA ALA A 123 0.24 15.40 -12.55
C ALA A 123 0.49 13.90 -12.33
N LEU A 124 -0.38 13.23 -11.55
CA LEU A 124 -0.31 11.78 -11.34
C LEU A 124 -0.51 11.00 -12.65
N GLU A 125 -1.48 11.38 -13.49
CA GLU A 125 -1.72 10.72 -14.77
C GLU A 125 -0.54 10.88 -15.74
N GLN A 126 0.04 12.08 -15.79
CA GLN A 126 1.24 12.33 -16.58
C GLN A 126 2.43 11.51 -16.08
N TYR A 127 2.57 11.33 -14.77
CA TYR A 127 3.61 10.47 -14.21
C TYR A 127 3.42 9.01 -14.64
N LEU A 128 2.22 8.46 -14.45
CA LEU A 128 1.91 7.06 -14.79
C LEU A 128 2.06 6.76 -16.30
N SER A 129 1.69 7.70 -17.16
CA SER A 129 1.83 7.53 -18.63
C SER A 129 3.27 7.41 -19.11
N LYS A 130 4.25 7.89 -18.33
CA LYS A 130 5.68 7.82 -18.68
C LYS A 130 6.30 6.44 -18.41
N GLY A 131 5.57 5.52 -17.79
CA GLY A 131 5.96 4.11 -17.67
C GLY A 131 7.32 3.89 -16.98
N ARG A 132 7.70 4.77 -16.05
CA ARG A 132 8.91 4.59 -15.24
C ARG A 132 8.63 3.54 -14.16
N PHE A 133 8.69 2.27 -14.52
CA PHE A 133 8.58 1.14 -13.60
C PHE A 133 9.70 0.14 -13.89
#